data_AF-A0A3E0NH72-F1
#
_entry.id   AF-A0A3E0NH72-F1
#
_cell.length_a   1.000
_cell.length_b   1.000
_cell.length_c   1.000
_cell.angle_alpha   90.00
_cell.angle_beta   90.00
_cell.angle_gamma   90.00
#
_symmetry.space_group_name_H-M   'P 1'
#
loop_
_entity.id
_entity.type
_entity.pdbx_description
1 polymer ?
#
loop_
_entity_poly.entity_id
_entity_poly.type
_entity_poly.pdbx_seq_one_letter_code
_entity_poly.pdbx_strand_id
1 'polypeptide(L)' 'MGFSGIGIWQLLIILAIVILIFGTKRLPGAAKDLGSAITNFREGMKRDSGETAKIEDAKDEDAK' A
#
# COMPACT_ATOMS: atom_id res chain seq x y z
N MET A 1 20.71 -9.55 16.72
CA MET A 1 21.11 -9.40 15.31
C MET A 1 19.86 -9.37 14.41
N GLY A 2 18.91 -8.48 14.72
CA GLY A 2 17.71 -8.28 13.90
C GLY A 2 17.81 -6.94 13.20
N PHE A 3 17.24 -6.85 11.99
CA PHE A 3 16.75 -5.73 11.15
C PHE A 3 17.10 -4.25 11.40
N SER A 4 17.68 -3.86 12.53
CA SER A 4 18.16 -2.52 12.89
C SER A 4 19.33 -2.00 12.02
N GLY A 5 19.89 -2.85 11.14
CA GLY A 5 20.89 -2.45 10.14
C GLY A 5 20.31 -2.13 8.77
N ILE A 6 19.02 -2.44 8.53
CA ILE A 6 18.33 -2.03 7.31
C ILE A 6 17.84 -0.61 7.54
N GLY A 7 18.73 0.35 7.33
CA GLY A 7 18.36 1.75 7.34
C GLY A 7 17.33 2.06 6.25
N ILE A 8 16.55 3.11 6.48
CA ILE A 8 15.56 3.63 5.52
C ILE A 8 16.21 3.83 4.13
N TRP A 9 17.48 4.22 4.11
CA TRP A 9 18.29 4.38 2.89
C TRP A 9 18.45 3.09 2.08
N GLN A 10 18.68 1.94 2.73
CA GLN A 10 18.78 0.65 2.07
C GLN A 10 17.43 0.19 1.51
N LEU A 11 16.33 0.42 2.25
CA LEU A 11 14.98 0.11 1.75
C LEU A 11 14.64 0.92 0.51
N LEU A 12 15.00 2.20 0.46
CA LEU A 12 14.79 3.04 -0.73
C LEU A 12 15.60 2.53 -1.94
N ILE A 13 16.84 2.10 -1.74
CA ILE A 13 17.66 1.51 -2.81
C ILE A 13 17.03 0.23 -3.35
N ILE A 14 16.57 -0.66 -2.46
CA ILE A 14 15.90 -1.90 -2.87
C ILE A 14 14.60 -1.58 -3.63
N LEU A 15 13.80 -0.64 -3.12
CA LEU A 15 12.57 -0.19 -3.78
C LEU A 15 12.86 0.38 -5.18
N ALA A 16 13.92 1.18 -5.33
CA ALA A 16 14.32 1.72 -6.62
C ALA A 16 14.66 0.60 -7.63
N ILE A 17 15.38 -0.44 -7.20
CA ILE A 17 15.70 -1.60 -8.04
C ILE A 17 14.43 -2.35 -8.45
N VAL A 18 13.51 -2.58 -7.51
CA VAL A 18 12.22 -3.22 -7.79
C VAL A 18 11.43 -2.41 -8.82
N ILE A 19 11.35 -1.09 -8.67
CA ILE A 19 10.69 -0.21 -9.63
C ILE A 19 11.37 -0.25 -11.01
N LEU A 20 12.69 -0.37 -11.07
CA LEU A 20 13.44 -0.48 -12.33
C LEU A 20 13.15 -1.80 -13.06
N ILE A 21 13.04 -2.92 -12.33
CA ILE A 21 12.76 -4.24 -12.90
C ILE A 21 11.30 -4.36 -13.36
N PHE A 22 10.36 -3.95 -12.51
CA PHE A 22 8.93 -4.08 -12.80
C PHE A 22 8.39 -2.91 -13.65
N GLY A 23 9.08 -1.77 -13.65
CA GLY A 23 8.65 -0.53 -14.29
C GLY A 23 7.56 0.21 -13.49
N THR A 24 7.54 1.53 -13.61
CA THR A 24 6.58 2.42 -12.93
C THR A 24 5.13 2.23 -13.38
N LYS A 25 4.88 1.55 -14.51
CA LYS A 25 3.53 1.30 -15.04
C LYS A 25 2.85 0.07 -14.44
N ARG A 26 3.60 -0.94 -13.98
CA ARG A 26 3.05 -2.21 -13.47
C ARG A 26 2.81 -2.17 -11.96
N LEU A 27 3.66 -1.47 -11.22
CA LEU A 27 3.53 -1.30 -9.76
C LEU A 27 2.18 -0.71 -9.32
N PRO A 28 1.68 0.43 -9.85
CA PRO A 28 0.49 1.08 -9.32
C PRO A 28 -0.78 0.27 -9.57
N GLY A 29 -0.88 -0.46 -10.69
CA GLY A 29 -2.02 -1.35 -10.95
C GLY A 29 -2.07 -2.49 -9.95
N ALA A 30 -0.96 -3.23 -9.79
CA ALA A 30 -0.87 -4.31 -8.81
C ALA A 30 -1.03 -3.81 -7.36
N ALA A 31 -0.50 -2.64 -7.03
CA ALA A 31 -0.66 -2.03 -5.72
C ALA A 31 -2.10 -1.58 -5.44
N LYS A 32 -2.84 -1.10 -6.45
CA LYS A 32 -4.26 -0.75 -6.31
C LYS A 32 -5.09 -2.00 -6.03
N ASP A 33 -4.89 -3.07 -6.79
CA ASP A 33 -5.64 -4.33 -6.62
C ASP A 33 -5.34 -4.99 -5.26
N LEU A 34 -4.05 -5.07 -4.88
CA LEU A 34 -3.64 -5.58 -3.58
C LEU A 34 -4.07 -4.65 -2.44
N GLY A 35 -4.00 -3.33 -2.65
CA GLY A 35 -4.39 -2.32 -1.68
C GLY A 35 -5.88 -2.38 -1.36
N SER A 36 -6.74 -2.48 -2.37
CA SER A 36 -8.18 -2.65 -2.18
C SER A 36 -8.51 -3.95 -1.43
N ALA A 37 -7.83 -5.05 -1.74
CA ALA A 37 -8.01 -6.31 -1.01
C ALA A 37 -7.60 -6.20 0.47
N ILE A 38 -6.47 -5.56 0.75
CA ILE A 38 -5.98 -5.33 2.12
C ILE A 38 -6.89 -4.38 2.90
N THR A 39 -7.40 -3.33 2.25
CA THR A 39 -8.36 -2.39 2.85
C THR A 39 -9.64 -3.11 3.26
N ASN A 40 -10.23 -3.89 2.35
CA ASN A 40 -11.44 -4.67 2.64
C ASN A 40 -11.20 -5.71 3.73
N PHE A 41 -10.03 -6.35 3.75
CA PHE A 41 -9.63 -7.29 4.80
C PHE A 41 -9.51 -6.61 6.16
N ARG A 42 -8.87 -5.44 6.22
CA ARG A 42 -8.75 -4.63 7.43
C ARG A 42 -10.10 -4.13 7.93
N GLU A 43 -10.98 -3.74 7.02
CA GLU A 43 -12.33 -3.28 7.34
C GLU A 43 -13.21 -4.43 7.88
N GLY A 44 -13.13 -5.62 7.28
CA GLY A 44 -13.80 -6.82 7.76
C GLY A 44 -13.34 -7.22 9.17
N MET A 45 -12.04 -7.15 9.45
CA MET A 45 -11.48 -7.43 10.77
C MET A 45 -11.90 -6.39 11.82
N LYS A 46 -12.03 -5.11 11.44
CA LYS A 46 -12.53 -4.04 12.32
C LYS A 46 -14.03 -4.18 12.63
N ARG A 47 -14.83 -4.59 11.64
CA ARG A 47 -16.26 -4.89 11.83
C ARG A 47 -16.50 -6.01 12.83
N ASP A 48 -15.68 -7.06 12.79
CA ASP A 48 -15.75 -8.19 13.75
C ASP A 48 -15.36 -7.77 15.18
N SER A 49 -14.45 -6.80 15.32
CA SER A 49 -14.05 -6.22 16.61
C SER A 49 -14.97 -5.10 17.13
N GLY A 50 -16.12 -4.84 16.51
CA GLY A 50 -17.12 -3.87 16.99
C GLY A 50 -16.77 -2.38 16.81
N GLU A 51 -15.66 -2.05 16.16
CA GLU A 51 -15.22 -0.66 15.94
C GLU A 51 -15.59 -0.21 14.52
N THR A 52 -16.72 0.49 14.39
CA THR A 52 -17.19 1.03 13.10
C THR A 52 -16.39 2.26 12.72
N ALA A 53 -15.27 2.07 12.03
CA ALA A 53 -14.53 3.17 11.40
C ALA A 53 -14.98 3.34 9.94
N LYS A 54 -15.87 4.31 9.70
CA LYS A 54 -16.11 4.87 8.36
C LYS A 54 -14.76 5.37 7.81
N ILE A 55 -14.33 4.82 6.67
CA ILE A 55 -13.31 5.44 5.85
C ILE A 55 -14.02 5.88 4.58
N GLU A 56 -14.36 7.17 4.53
CA GLU A 56 -14.83 7.85 3.34
C GLU A 56 -13.71 7.89 2.30
N ASP A 57 -13.97 7.31 1.13
CA ASP A 57 -13.18 7.46 -0.08
C ASP A 57 -13.03 8.96 -0.42
N ALA A 58 -11.82 9.46 -0.24
CA ALA A 58 -11.41 10.76 -0.73
C ALA A 58 -10.71 10.59 -2.10
N LYS A 59 -11.25 11.32 -3.08
CA LYS A 59 -10.66 11.75 -4.36
C LYS A 59 -10.71 10.79 -5.55
N ASP A 60 -11.86 10.82 -6.22
CA ASP A 60 -11.91 11.03 -7.68
C ASP A 60 -12.32 12.49 -7.93
N GLU A 61 -11.36 13.41 -7.83
CA GLU A 61 -11.43 14.77 -8.37
C GLU A 61 -10.03 15.06 -8.95
N ASP A 62 -9.99 15.78 -10.08
CA ASP A 62 -8.85 16.09 -10.97
C ASP A 62 -8.57 15.01 -12.06
N ALA A 63 -8.80 15.22 -13.36
CA ALA A 63 -9.01 16.46 -14.10
C ALA A 63 -9.69 16.20 -15.46
N LYS A 64 -10.52 17.17 -15.85
CA LYS A 64 -10.98 17.45 -17.21
C LYS A 64 -9.84 17.97 -18.08
#